data_AF-A0A4Y2NCQ5-F1
#
_entry.id   AF-A0A4Y2NCQ5-F1
#
_cell.length_a   1.000
_cell.length_b   1.000
_cell.length_c   1.000
_cell.angle_alpha   90.00
_cell.angle_beta   90.00
_cell.angle_gamma   90.00
#
_symmetry.space_group_name_H-M   'P 1'
#
loop_
_entity.id
_entity.type
_entity.pdbx_description
1 polymer ?
#
loop_
_entity_poly.entity_id
_entity_poly.type
_entity_poly.pdbx_seq_one_letter_code
_entity_poly.pdbx_strand_id
1 'polypeptide(L)'
;MQILYVKYVSVHVCVGGASRETGFISSRKVRRISFASTPRRISWCYFAAIDKIQIVTVKMSNHQRLDDEMKWRIVGRLEAGQSQVQICREFNLTPSVVCNLWKQLQDTGSIERKPGQGRPRATTATEDRYLSIIARRNRGATASQLFRDLYAATGTHVSRVTVSKRLHETGLFARRPAVCVPLTSTNRRIRLTWCRKHRDWSMDQWAIVLLTDESRFSLNTILAVRSYGENQGPATYPPMSAKSTIMTEGV
;
A
#
# COMPACT_ATOMS: atom_id res chain seq x y z
N MET A 1 21.36 -10.39 15.87
CA MET A 1 22.47 -10.69 16.79
C MET A 1 21.91 -11.45 17.99
N GLN A 2 22.06 -12.77 18.01
CA GLN A 2 21.67 -13.61 19.16
C GLN A 2 22.85 -13.67 20.13
N ILE A 3 22.62 -13.39 21.41
CA ILE A 3 23.61 -13.56 22.47
C ILE A 3 23.13 -14.73 23.33
N LEU A 4 23.91 -15.81 23.36
CA LEU A 4 23.66 -16.97 24.22
C LEU A 4 24.34 -16.70 25.57
N TYR A 5 23.57 -16.79 26.66
CA TYR A 5 24.11 -16.77 28.01
C TYR A 5 24.00 -18.17 28.61
N VAL A 6 25.13 -18.73 29.06
CA VAL A 6 25.16 -19.97 29.85
C VAL A 6 25.09 -19.55 31.31
N LYS A 7 23.97 -19.86 31.99
CA LYS A 7 23.74 -19.42 33.38
C LYS A 7 24.17 -20.42 34.45
N TYR A 8 24.49 -21.67 34.11
CA TYR A 8 24.86 -22.68 35.09
C TYR A 8 25.85 -23.69 34.51
N VAL A 9 26.97 -23.89 35.19
CA VAL A 9 27.82 -25.07 35.05
C VAL A 9 28.01 -25.61 36.47
N SER A 10 27.26 -26.64 36.83
CA SER A 10 27.55 -27.40 38.06
C SER A 10 28.58 -28.46 37.69
N VAL A 11 29.81 -28.34 38.17
CA VAL A 11 30.85 -29.35 37.96
C VAL A 11 31.03 -30.10 39.27
N HIS A 12 30.50 -31.32 39.35
CA HIS A 12 30.90 -32.25 40.41
C HIS A 12 32.19 -32.95 39.99
N VAL A 13 33.29 -32.65 40.67
CA VAL A 13 34.55 -33.38 40.50
C VAL A 13 34.66 -34.38 41.65
N CYS A 14 34.53 -35.66 41.36
CA CYS A 14 34.85 -36.72 42.30
C CYS A 14 36.35 -37.04 42.22
N VAL A 15 37.13 -36.67 43.24
CA VAL A 15 38.45 -37.26 43.48
C VAL A 15 38.37 -37.97 44.83
N GLY A 16 38.49 -39.30 44.81
CA GLY A 16 38.77 -40.14 45.98
C GLY A 16 37.91 -39.90 47.23
N GLY A 17 36.80 -40.62 47.35
CA GLY A 17 36.27 -41.08 48.63
C GLY A 17 36.11 -40.06 49.77
N ALA A 18 35.51 -38.89 49.54
CA ALA A 18 34.81 -38.11 50.56
C ALA A 18 33.99 -37.01 49.87
N SER A 19 32.67 -37.05 50.01
CA SER A 19 31.80 -35.98 49.53
C SER A 19 32.01 -34.73 50.39
N ARG A 20 32.64 -33.69 49.83
CA ARG A 20 32.67 -32.36 50.43
C ARG A 20 32.00 -31.39 49.47
N GLU A 21 30.84 -30.88 49.87
CA GLU A 21 30.19 -29.74 49.22
C GLU A 21 31.17 -28.57 49.18
N THR A 22 31.46 -28.05 47.99
CA THR A 22 32.22 -26.81 47.85
C THR A 22 31.61 -25.92 46.76
N GLY A 23 30.97 -24.84 47.23
CA GLY A 23 31.07 -23.51 46.61
C GLY A 23 30.12 -23.14 45.47
N PHE A 24 29.16 -22.27 45.79
CA PHE A 24 28.55 -21.34 44.83
C PHE A 24 29.62 -20.34 44.34
N ILE A 25 29.96 -20.35 43.05
CA ILE A 25 30.82 -19.31 42.46
C ILE A 25 29.95 -18.13 42.02
N SER A 26 30.13 -17.01 42.71
CA SER A 26 29.50 -15.71 42.47
C SER A 26 29.82 -15.13 41.08
N SER A 27 28.85 -14.40 40.56
CA SER A 27 28.63 -13.81 39.23
C SER A 27 29.66 -12.77 38.75
N ARG A 28 30.97 -12.98 38.93
CA ARG A 28 32.00 -11.99 38.53
C ARG A 28 33.22 -12.60 37.85
N LYS A 29 33.03 -13.23 36.68
CA LYS A 29 34.03 -13.20 35.59
C LYS A 29 33.41 -13.70 34.29
N VAL A 30 32.82 -12.78 33.54
CA VAL A 30 32.34 -13.03 32.18
C VAL A 30 33.57 -13.08 31.26
N ARG A 31 33.96 -14.27 30.78
CA ARG A 31 34.82 -14.37 29.60
C ARG A 31 33.91 -14.52 28.38
N ARG A 32 34.04 -13.57 27.45
CA ARG A 32 33.41 -13.63 26.12
C ARG A 32 33.99 -14.84 25.39
N ILE A 33 33.22 -15.89 25.19
CA ILE A 33 33.64 -17.02 24.35
C ILE A 33 32.95 -16.84 23.00
N SER A 34 33.70 -16.35 22.02
CA SER A 34 33.30 -16.34 20.62
C SER A 34 33.78 -17.63 19.97
N PHE A 35 32.86 -18.51 19.59
CA PHE A 35 33.19 -19.63 18.70
C PHE A 35 33.23 -19.09 17.26
N ALA A 36 34.45 -18.92 16.73
CA ALA A 36 34.70 -18.48 15.36
C ALA A 36 34.80 -19.65 14.36
N SER A 37 34.57 -20.89 14.79
CA SER A 37 34.69 -22.06 13.93
C SER A 37 33.96 -23.26 14.53
N THR A 38 33.25 -24.01 13.69
CA THR A 38 32.75 -25.34 14.01
C THR A 38 33.93 -26.23 14.43
N PRO A 39 33.95 -26.82 15.65
CA PRO A 39 35.09 -27.61 16.09
C PRO A 39 35.02 -29.00 15.45
N ARG A 40 35.80 -29.21 14.39
CA ARG A 40 36.17 -30.56 13.96
C ARG A 40 37.37 -30.99 14.81
N ARG A 41 37.21 -32.10 15.56
CA ARG A 41 38.16 -32.76 16.48
C ARG A 41 38.38 -32.11 17.84
N ILE A 42 37.56 -32.54 18.81
CA ILE A 42 37.97 -32.65 20.22
C ILE A 42 37.83 -34.14 20.56
N SER A 43 38.91 -34.73 21.08
CA SER A 43 39.01 -36.14 21.48
C SER A 43 37.92 -36.49 22.51
N TRP A 44 37.22 -37.59 22.27
CA TRP A 44 35.99 -38.03 22.96
C TRP A 44 36.23 -38.72 24.32
N CYS A 45 37.30 -38.37 25.03
CA CYS A 45 37.70 -39.09 26.26
C CYS A 45 37.59 -38.27 27.56
N TYR A 46 36.99 -37.08 27.57
CA TYR A 46 36.97 -36.23 28.79
C TYR A 46 35.64 -35.58 29.17
N PHE A 47 34.51 -36.02 28.60
CA PHE A 47 33.19 -35.45 28.92
C PHE A 47 32.19 -36.57 29.30
N ALA A 48 32.40 -37.21 30.46
CA ALA A 48 31.45 -38.16 31.04
C ALA A 48 30.76 -37.64 32.32
N ALA A 49 30.82 -36.32 32.60
CA ALA A 49 30.23 -35.75 33.81
C ALA A 49 29.74 -34.31 33.61
N ILE A 50 28.83 -34.08 32.67
CA ILE A 50 28.03 -32.84 32.64
C ILE A 50 26.57 -33.24 32.44
N ASP A 51 25.86 -33.42 33.55
CA ASP A 51 24.42 -33.59 33.51
C ASP A 51 23.75 -32.26 33.17
N LYS A 52 23.07 -32.29 32.01
CA LYS A 52 22.03 -31.36 31.55
C LYS A 52 22.38 -29.87 31.65
N ILE A 53 23.07 -29.35 30.62
CA ILE A 53 23.03 -27.92 30.31
C ILE A 53 21.63 -27.57 29.78
N GLN A 54 20.79 -26.96 30.61
CA GLN A 54 19.58 -26.30 30.14
C GLN A 54 19.97 -24.97 29.47
N ILE A 55 19.96 -24.94 28.13
CA ILE A 55 20.10 -23.71 27.35
C ILE A 55 18.73 -23.03 27.31
N VAL A 56 18.45 -22.15 28.29
CA VAL A 56 17.29 -21.25 28.22
C VAL A 56 17.59 -20.14 27.21
N THR A 57 17.00 -20.23 26.02
CA THR A 57 17.05 -19.17 25.02
C THR A 57 16.12 -18.02 25.44
N VAL A 58 16.64 -17.06 26.21
CA VAL A 58 15.90 -15.82 26.49
C VAL A 58 15.90 -14.97 25.22
N LYS A 59 14.77 -14.99 24.50
CA LYS A 59 14.54 -14.10 23.36
C LYS A 59 14.27 -12.69 23.90
N MET A 60 15.30 -11.87 24.06
CA MET A 60 15.11 -10.46 24.41
C MET A 60 14.53 -9.70 23.22
N SER A 61 13.20 -9.56 23.16
CA SER A 61 12.53 -8.64 22.24
C SER A 61 12.53 -7.23 22.83
N ASN A 62 13.67 -6.53 22.73
CA ASN A 62 13.88 -5.17 23.28
C ASN A 62 13.07 -4.03 22.62
N HIS A 63 12.09 -4.34 21.77
CA HIS A 63 11.27 -3.34 21.06
C HIS A 63 9.78 -3.70 21.02
N GLN A 64 9.28 -4.41 22.04
CA GLN A 64 7.84 -4.57 22.19
C GLN A 64 7.21 -3.22 22.54
N ARG A 65 6.19 -2.82 21.79
CA ARG A 65 5.44 -1.59 22.08
C ARG A 65 4.53 -1.81 23.28
N LEU A 66 4.31 -0.76 24.07
CA LEU A 66 3.24 -0.78 25.05
C LEU A 66 1.90 -0.77 24.33
N ASP A 67 1.02 -1.64 24.81
CA ASP A 67 -0.37 -1.66 24.42
C ASP A 67 -1.10 -0.40 24.90
N ASP A 68 -2.13 0.02 24.17
CA ASP A 68 -2.85 1.26 24.46
C ASP A 68 -3.64 1.16 25.77
N GLU A 69 -4.19 -0.01 26.11
CA GLU A 69 -4.85 -0.23 27.41
C GLU A 69 -3.85 -0.03 28.55
N MET A 70 -2.65 -0.61 28.42
CA MET A 70 -1.60 -0.47 29.42
C MET A 70 -1.14 0.98 29.59
N LYS A 71 -1.08 1.76 28.50
CA LYS A 71 -0.76 3.19 28.58
C LYS A 71 -1.83 3.98 29.33
N TRP A 72 -3.12 3.75 29.05
CA TRP A 72 -4.21 4.41 29.77
C TRP A 72 -4.23 4.05 31.26
N ARG A 73 -3.93 2.80 31.59
CA ARG A 73 -3.81 2.35 32.99
C ARG A 73 -2.67 3.03 33.75
N ILE A 74 -1.55 3.30 33.06
CA ILE A 74 -0.43 4.07 33.61
C ILE A 74 -0.84 5.54 33.79
N VAL A 75 -1.49 6.13 32.79
CA VAL A 75 -1.94 7.53 32.85
C VAL A 75 -2.93 7.76 33.98
N GLY A 76 -3.96 6.93 34.12
CA GLY A 76 -4.94 7.08 35.22
C GLY A 76 -4.30 7.00 36.61
N ARG A 77 -3.22 6.23 36.77
CA ARG A 77 -2.45 6.16 38.04
C ARG A 77 -1.57 7.38 38.27
N LEU A 78 -1.01 7.94 37.21
CA LEU A 78 -0.26 9.20 37.27
C LEU A 78 -1.17 10.37 37.63
N GLU A 79 -2.38 10.41 37.06
CA GLU A 79 -3.42 11.40 37.38
C GLU A 79 -3.91 11.27 38.83
N ALA A 80 -3.99 10.04 39.35
CA ALA A 80 -4.26 9.75 40.76
C ALA A 80 -3.10 10.10 41.71
N GLY A 81 -1.99 10.67 41.21
CA GLY A 81 -0.86 11.12 42.01
C GLY A 81 0.07 10.00 42.50
N GLN A 82 0.00 8.79 41.94
CA GLN A 82 0.91 7.71 42.32
C GLN A 82 2.36 7.99 41.87
N SER A 83 3.34 7.55 42.67
CA SER A 83 4.76 7.69 42.34
C SER A 83 5.13 6.89 41.08
N GLN A 84 5.86 7.52 40.15
CA GLN A 84 6.36 6.86 38.93
C GLN A 84 7.18 5.60 39.25
N VAL A 85 7.94 5.59 40.35
CA VAL A 85 8.75 4.44 40.77
C VAL A 85 7.88 3.24 41.13
N GLN A 86 6.74 3.47 41.78
CA GLN A 86 5.79 2.42 42.15
C GLN A 86 5.13 1.84 40.90
N ILE A 87 4.72 2.69 39.96
CA ILE A 87 4.15 2.27 38.67
C ILE A 87 5.17 1.44 37.88
N CYS A 88 6.43 1.87 37.82
CA CYS A 88 7.48 1.11 37.13
C CYS A 88 7.68 -0.30 37.72
N ARG A 89 7.65 -0.43 39.05
CA ARG A 89 7.79 -1.73 39.73
C ARG A 89 6.62 -2.65 39.43
N GLU A 90 5.40 -2.12 39.43
CA GLU A 90 4.18 -2.90 39.23
C GLU A 90 4.01 -3.38 37.78
N PHE A 91 4.30 -2.51 36.81
CA PHE A 91 4.19 -2.85 35.38
C PHE A 91 5.49 -3.43 34.79
N ASN A 92 6.54 -3.59 35.60
CA ASN A 92 7.88 -4.02 35.18
C ASN A 92 8.41 -3.20 33.97
N LEU A 93 8.28 -1.88 34.06
CA LEU A 93 8.66 -0.93 33.02
C LEU A 93 9.88 -0.10 33.44
N THR A 94 10.67 0.30 32.46
CA THR A 94 11.77 1.25 32.67
C THR A 94 11.21 2.64 33.01
N PRO A 95 11.80 3.40 33.97
CA PRO A 95 11.36 4.76 34.31
C PRO A 95 11.26 5.72 33.12
N SER A 96 12.10 5.53 32.11
CA SER A 96 12.07 6.32 30.87
C SER A 96 10.75 6.19 30.10
N VAL A 97 10.13 5.01 30.12
CA VAL A 97 8.85 4.76 29.43
C VAL A 97 7.74 5.60 30.06
N VAL A 98 7.60 5.54 31.39
CA VAL A 98 6.57 6.27 32.13
C VAL A 98 6.79 7.78 32.03
N CYS A 99 8.05 8.23 32.17
CA CYS A 99 8.41 9.63 32.04
C CYS A 99 8.11 10.17 30.62
N ASN A 100 8.47 9.44 29.56
CA ASN A 100 8.21 9.86 28.19
C ASN A 100 6.72 9.83 27.84
N LEU A 101 5.97 8.85 28.35
CA LEU A 101 4.52 8.77 28.18
C LEU A 101 3.81 9.96 28.84
N TRP A 102 4.20 10.29 30.07
CA TRP A 102 3.65 11.43 30.79
C TRP A 102 3.97 12.76 30.10
N LYS A 103 5.22 12.94 29.65
CA LYS A 103 5.61 14.11 28.84
C LYS A 103 4.81 14.20 27.55
N GLN A 104 4.65 13.09 26.83
CA GLN A 104 3.85 13.07 25.60
C GLN A 104 2.41 13.53 25.85
N LEU A 105 1.79 13.07 26.94
CA LEU A 105 0.44 13.49 27.33
C LEU A 105 0.39 14.97 27.67
N GLN A 106 1.36 15.50 28.41
CA GLN A 106 1.44 16.93 28.73
C GLN A 106 1.64 17.80 27.47
N ASP A 107 2.52 17.38 26.56
CA ASP A 107 2.89 18.16 25.38
C ASP A 107 1.82 18.11 24.28
N THR A 108 1.17 16.96 24.09
CA THR A 108 0.28 16.70 22.95
C THR A 108 -1.19 16.54 23.36
N GLY A 109 -1.50 16.26 24.63
CA GLY A 109 -2.84 15.91 25.08
C GLY A 109 -3.34 14.54 24.61
N SER A 110 -2.48 13.75 23.95
CA SER A 110 -2.84 12.45 23.40
C SER A 110 -1.73 11.42 23.58
N ILE A 111 -2.15 10.20 23.91
CA ILE A 111 -1.31 9.01 24.07
C ILE A 111 -1.12 8.30 22.72
N GLU A 112 -1.94 8.65 21.72
CA GLU A 112 -1.87 8.04 20.40
C GLU A 112 -0.54 8.37 19.73
N ARG A 113 -0.07 7.38 18.96
CA ARG A 113 1.17 7.54 18.23
C ARG A 113 0.97 8.50 17.08
N LYS A 114 1.80 9.54 17.02
CA LYS A 114 1.89 10.40 15.83
C LYS A 114 2.31 9.54 14.61
N PRO A 115 1.61 9.64 13.47
CA PRO A 115 2.01 8.94 12.27
C PRO A 115 3.44 9.33 11.92
N GLY A 116 4.26 8.35 11.53
CA GLY A 116 5.61 8.63 11.08
C GLY A 116 5.58 9.47 9.80
N GLN A 117 6.58 10.34 9.62
CA GLN A 117 6.71 11.17 8.41
C GLN A 117 6.85 10.32 7.13
N GLY A 118 7.27 9.06 7.26
CA GLY A 118 7.48 8.16 6.14
C GLY A 118 8.70 8.54 5.30
N ARG A 119 8.87 7.86 4.16
CA ARG A 119 9.94 8.17 3.20
C ARG A 119 9.51 9.39 2.36
N PRO A 120 10.37 10.40 2.18
CA PRO A 120 10.07 11.53 1.31
C PRO A 120 9.81 11.07 -0.12
N ARG A 121 8.90 11.78 -0.81
CA ARG A 121 8.55 11.50 -2.21
C ARG A 121 9.75 11.80 -3.10
N ALA A 122 9.90 11.01 -4.17
CA ALA A 122 10.89 11.28 -5.22
C ALA A 122 10.47 12.43 -6.16
N THR A 123 9.19 12.82 -6.13
CA THR A 123 8.65 13.91 -6.93
C THR A 123 8.16 15.06 -6.05
N THR A 124 8.23 16.28 -6.59
CA THR A 124 7.71 17.49 -5.98
C THR A 124 6.27 17.77 -6.44
N ALA A 125 5.54 18.61 -5.70
CA ALA A 125 4.17 18.99 -6.08
C ALA A 125 4.11 19.72 -7.44
N THR A 126 5.16 20.49 -7.77
CA THR A 126 5.27 21.19 -9.05
C THR A 126 5.43 20.21 -10.22
N GLU A 127 6.26 19.19 -10.05
CA GLU A 127 6.43 18.11 -11.03
C GLU A 127 5.15 17.30 -11.23
N ASP A 128 4.44 16.98 -10.14
CA ASP A 128 3.17 16.25 -10.22
C ASP A 128 2.09 17.08 -10.97
N ARG A 129 2.10 18.41 -10.77
CA ARG A 129 1.25 19.34 -11.53
C ARG A 129 1.64 19.39 -13.01
N TYR A 130 2.94 19.43 -13.30
CA TYR A 130 3.46 19.39 -14.67
C TYR A 130 3.02 18.11 -15.40
N LEU A 131 3.18 16.94 -14.76
CA LEU A 131 2.71 15.66 -15.29
C LEU A 131 1.22 15.68 -15.62
N SER A 132 0.41 16.24 -14.71
CA SER A 132 -1.04 16.32 -14.88
C SER A 132 -1.43 17.21 -16.08
N ILE A 133 -0.72 18.32 -16.28
CA ILE A 133 -0.96 19.23 -17.40
C ILE A 133 -0.59 18.55 -18.73
N ILE A 134 0.58 17.93 -18.83
CA ILE A 134 1.03 17.29 -20.07
C ILE A 134 0.16 16.10 -20.42
N ALA A 135 -0.18 15.26 -19.44
CA ALA A 135 -1.08 14.13 -19.67
C ALA A 135 -2.47 14.57 -20.17
N ARG A 136 -2.97 15.73 -19.72
CA ARG A 136 -4.25 16.30 -20.21
C ARG A 136 -4.15 16.88 -21.61
N ARG A 137 -3.02 17.50 -21.95
CA ARG A 137 -2.73 18.04 -23.30
C ARG A 137 -2.54 16.92 -24.31
N ASN A 138 -1.81 15.88 -23.95
CA ASN A 138 -1.56 14.71 -24.77
C ASN A 138 -2.15 13.45 -24.12
N ARG A 139 -3.47 13.25 -24.30
CA ARG A 139 -4.20 12.13 -23.69
C ARG A 139 -3.74 10.74 -24.15
N GLY A 140 -3.01 10.66 -25.27
CA GLY A 140 -2.43 9.41 -25.79
C GLY A 140 -1.03 9.13 -25.27
N ALA A 141 -0.43 10.03 -24.50
CA ALA A 141 0.94 9.86 -24.01
C ALA A 141 1.06 8.67 -23.06
N THR A 142 2.07 7.85 -23.29
CA THR A 142 2.43 6.75 -22.41
C THR A 142 3.17 7.28 -21.18
N ALA A 143 3.09 6.55 -20.06
CA ALA A 143 3.86 6.90 -18.85
C ALA A 143 5.39 6.96 -19.11
N SER A 144 5.91 6.21 -20.09
CA SER A 144 7.32 6.29 -20.50
C SER A 144 7.64 7.61 -21.23
N GLN A 145 6.72 8.12 -22.06
CA GLN A 145 6.88 9.42 -22.71
C GLN A 145 6.84 10.53 -21.66
N LEU A 146 5.84 10.51 -20.78
CA LEU A 146 5.68 11.51 -19.71
C LEU A 146 6.87 11.54 -18.75
N PHE A 147 7.47 10.39 -18.45
CA PHE A 147 8.72 10.34 -17.70
C PHE A 147 9.85 11.08 -18.43
N ARG A 148 10.04 10.85 -19.73
CA ARG A 148 11.09 11.54 -20.51
C ARG A 148 10.83 13.04 -20.60
N ASP A 149 9.58 13.44 -20.78
CA ASP A 149 9.20 14.86 -20.83
C ASP A 149 9.43 15.57 -19.49
N LEU A 150 9.23 14.87 -18.37
CA LEU A 150 9.55 15.38 -17.03
C LEU A 150 11.05 15.45 -16.80
N TYR A 151 11.80 14.42 -17.21
CA TYR A 151 13.25 14.42 -17.12
C TYR A 151 13.86 15.56 -17.93
N ALA A 152 13.38 15.80 -19.15
CA ALA A 152 13.83 16.90 -20.00
C ALA A 152 13.53 18.28 -19.39
N ALA A 153 12.43 18.44 -18.65
CA ALA A 153 12.03 19.72 -18.07
C ALA A 153 12.66 20.02 -16.70
N THR A 154 12.85 19.00 -15.86
CA THR A 154 13.25 19.19 -14.44
C THR A 154 14.54 18.45 -14.08
N GLY A 155 15.00 17.50 -14.90
CA GLY A 155 16.15 16.64 -14.59
C GLY A 155 15.85 15.51 -13.60
N THR A 156 14.60 15.43 -13.09
CA THR A 156 14.23 14.45 -12.07
C THR A 156 14.04 13.07 -12.68
N HIS A 157 14.84 12.11 -12.24
CA HIS A 157 14.78 10.75 -12.76
C HIS A 157 13.81 9.88 -11.95
N VAL A 158 12.66 9.52 -12.54
CA VAL A 158 11.62 8.71 -11.90
C VAL A 158 11.26 7.48 -12.71
N SER A 159 10.82 6.42 -12.04
CA SER A 159 10.34 5.23 -12.75
C SER A 159 8.99 5.49 -13.44
N ARG A 160 8.70 4.74 -14.51
CA ARG A 160 7.37 4.73 -15.16
C ARG A 160 6.24 4.43 -14.17
N VAL A 161 6.49 3.55 -13.21
CA VAL A 161 5.51 3.19 -12.16
C VAL A 161 5.22 4.39 -11.26
N THR A 162 6.24 5.16 -10.89
CA THR A 162 6.07 6.41 -10.13
C THR A 162 5.17 7.37 -10.90
N VAL A 163 5.44 7.62 -12.17
CA VAL A 163 4.61 8.51 -13.02
C VAL A 163 3.16 8.03 -13.04
N SER A 164 2.91 6.74 -13.24
CA SER A 164 1.54 6.20 -13.21
C SER A 164 0.85 6.40 -11.86
N LYS A 165 1.55 6.23 -10.74
CA LYS A 165 0.98 6.49 -9.41
C LYS A 165 0.57 7.96 -9.26
N ARG A 166 1.40 8.91 -9.74
CA ARG A 166 1.07 10.35 -9.71
C ARG A 166 -0.13 10.70 -10.57
N LEU A 167 -0.25 10.09 -11.73
CA LEU A 167 -1.43 10.26 -12.58
C LEU A 167 -2.69 9.69 -11.90
N HIS A 168 -2.60 8.53 -11.25
CA HIS A 168 -3.73 7.95 -10.52
C HIS A 168 -4.15 8.80 -9.31
N GLU A 169 -3.20 9.38 -8.56
CA GLU A 169 -3.48 10.31 -7.46
C GLU A 169 -4.32 11.52 -7.92
N THR A 170 -4.20 11.93 -9.19
CA THR A 170 -4.97 13.03 -9.80
C THR A 170 -6.17 12.57 -10.61
N GLY A 171 -6.53 11.28 -10.53
CA GLY A 171 -7.69 10.69 -11.20
C GLY A 171 -7.51 10.44 -12.70
N LEU A 172 -6.28 10.48 -13.21
CA LEU A 172 -5.99 10.22 -14.62
C LEU A 172 -5.66 8.74 -14.83
N PHE A 173 -6.52 8.05 -15.56
CA PHE A 173 -6.39 6.61 -15.86
C PHE A 173 -6.35 6.38 -17.36
N ALA A 174 -5.63 5.32 -17.76
CA ALA A 174 -5.65 4.87 -19.14
C ALA A 174 -7.04 4.33 -19.51
N ARG A 175 -7.56 4.76 -20.67
CA ARG A 175 -8.83 4.29 -21.25
C ARG A 175 -8.64 4.02 -22.73
N ARG A 176 -9.44 3.12 -23.29
CA ARG A 176 -9.50 2.92 -24.74
C ARG A 176 -10.38 4.00 -25.36
N PRO A 177 -9.90 4.74 -26.38
CA PRO A 177 -10.75 5.69 -27.10
C PRO A 177 -11.88 4.95 -27.81
N ALA A 178 -13.05 5.59 -27.91
CA ALA A 178 -14.15 5.06 -28.70
C ALA A 178 -13.75 5.06 -30.19
N VAL A 179 -14.02 3.95 -30.87
CA VAL A 179 -13.84 3.86 -32.32
C VAL A 179 -15.00 4.62 -32.96
N CYS A 180 -14.69 5.69 -33.69
CA CYS A 180 -15.69 6.52 -34.37
C CYS A 180 -15.26 6.80 -35.81
N VAL A 181 -16.23 6.88 -36.71
CA VAL A 181 -15.99 7.33 -38.09
C VAL A 181 -15.65 8.82 -38.05
N PRO A 182 -14.48 9.25 -38.59
CA PRO A 182 -14.12 10.66 -38.57
C PRO A 182 -15.06 11.47 -39.46
N LEU A 183 -15.69 12.50 -38.88
CA LEU A 183 -16.55 13.42 -39.63
C LEU A 183 -15.71 14.54 -40.24
N THR A 184 -15.93 14.81 -41.54
CA THR A 184 -15.44 16.00 -42.23
C THR A 184 -16.06 17.27 -41.64
N SER A 185 -15.40 18.42 -41.80
CA SER A 185 -15.90 19.72 -41.33
C SER A 185 -17.30 20.04 -41.88
N THR A 186 -17.52 19.77 -43.17
CA THR A 186 -18.82 19.92 -43.83
C THR A 186 -19.90 19.05 -43.19
N ASN A 187 -19.63 17.76 -42.98
CA ASN A 187 -20.60 16.84 -42.39
C ASN A 187 -20.95 17.22 -40.95
N ARG A 188 -19.98 17.74 -40.17
CA ARG A 188 -20.24 18.26 -38.82
C ARG A 188 -21.21 19.44 -38.86
N ARG A 189 -21.02 20.38 -39.79
CA ARG A 189 -21.88 21.56 -39.92
C ARG A 189 -23.30 21.17 -40.34
N ILE A 190 -23.44 20.29 -41.32
CA ILE A 190 -24.75 19.81 -41.80
C ILE A 190 -25.49 19.09 -40.66
N ARG A 191 -24.84 18.12 -40.01
CA ARG A 191 -25.42 17.39 -38.87
C ARG A 191 -25.83 18.32 -37.73
N LEU A 192 -24.97 19.26 -37.34
CA LEU A 192 -25.28 20.21 -36.28
C LEU A 192 -26.46 21.12 -36.64
N THR A 193 -26.53 21.59 -37.89
CA THR A 193 -27.64 22.42 -38.38
C THR A 193 -28.94 21.65 -38.37
N TRP A 194 -28.91 20.39 -38.81
CA TRP A 194 -30.06 19.50 -38.74
C TRP A 194 -30.53 19.28 -37.29
N CYS A 195 -29.63 18.90 -36.37
CA CYS A 195 -29.95 18.74 -34.95
C CYS A 195 -30.54 20.01 -34.34
N ARG A 196 -30.01 21.19 -34.68
CA ARG A 196 -30.53 22.48 -34.16
C ARG A 196 -31.94 22.78 -34.68
N LYS A 197 -32.21 22.53 -35.97
CA LYS A 197 -33.55 22.74 -36.57
C LYS A 197 -34.61 21.83 -35.94
N HIS A 198 -34.21 20.63 -35.53
CA HIS A 198 -35.12 19.60 -34.99
C HIS A 198 -35.02 19.46 -33.46
N ARG A 199 -34.30 20.34 -32.77
CA ARG A 199 -34.07 20.25 -31.32
C ARG A 199 -35.37 20.38 -30.53
N ASP A 200 -36.24 21.27 -30.99
CA ASP A 200 -37.45 21.68 -30.27
C ASP A 200 -38.71 21.04 -30.91
N TRP A 201 -38.52 19.97 -31.71
CA TRP A 201 -39.63 19.22 -32.31
C TRP A 201 -40.44 18.45 -31.27
N SER A 202 -41.76 18.51 -31.42
CA SER A 202 -42.73 17.78 -30.59
C SER A 202 -42.83 16.31 -31.01
N MET A 203 -43.41 15.47 -30.14
CA MET A 203 -43.60 14.04 -30.43
C MET A 203 -44.45 13.80 -31.68
N ASP A 204 -45.47 14.62 -31.93
CA ASP A 204 -46.32 14.51 -33.12
C ASP A 204 -45.53 14.80 -34.41
N GLN A 205 -44.56 15.72 -34.35
CA GLN A 205 -43.64 15.99 -35.46
C GLN A 205 -42.61 14.88 -35.66
N TRP A 206 -42.23 14.16 -34.61
CA TRP A 206 -41.39 12.95 -34.77
C TRP A 206 -42.19 11.76 -35.30
N ALA A 207 -43.49 11.66 -34.97
CA ALA A 207 -44.35 10.56 -35.38
C ALA A 207 -44.54 10.45 -36.90
N ILE A 208 -44.36 11.55 -37.63
CA ILE A 208 -44.42 11.58 -39.10
C ILE A 208 -43.11 11.17 -39.79
N VAL A 209 -41.99 11.08 -39.06
CA VAL A 209 -40.68 10.77 -39.64
C VAL A 209 -40.45 9.27 -39.68
N LEU A 210 -40.29 8.72 -40.89
CA LEU A 210 -39.84 7.35 -41.08
C LEU A 210 -38.30 7.30 -41.14
N LEU A 211 -37.69 6.49 -40.27
CA LEU A 211 -36.25 6.22 -40.28
C LEU A 211 -35.97 4.85 -40.92
N THR A 212 -35.34 4.84 -42.09
CA THR A 212 -34.90 3.63 -42.78
C THR A 212 -33.38 3.58 -42.88
N ASP A 213 -32.78 2.41 -42.63
CA ASP A 213 -31.35 2.15 -42.85
C ASP A 213 -31.16 0.71 -43.33
N GLU A 214 -30.10 0.45 -44.08
CA GLU A 214 -29.74 -0.88 -44.56
C GLU A 214 -28.64 -1.48 -43.69
N SER A 215 -28.90 -2.67 -43.15
CA SER A 215 -27.91 -3.43 -42.36
C SER A 215 -27.47 -4.69 -43.10
N ARG A 216 -26.16 -4.94 -43.12
CA ARG A 216 -25.58 -6.17 -43.68
C ARG A 216 -25.51 -7.25 -42.60
N PHE A 217 -26.08 -8.42 -42.86
CA PHE A 217 -26.01 -9.59 -41.98
C PHE A 217 -25.17 -10.69 -42.63
N SER A 218 -24.20 -11.23 -41.91
CA SER A 218 -23.37 -12.36 -42.36
C SER A 218 -23.90 -13.67 -41.79
N LEU A 219 -24.22 -14.63 -42.65
CA LEU A 219 -24.80 -15.93 -42.26
C LEU A 219 -23.79 -16.90 -41.61
N ASN A 220 -22.49 -16.59 -41.66
CA ASN A 220 -21.42 -17.47 -41.16
C ASN A 220 -20.80 -17.03 -39.82
N THR A 221 -21.36 -16.03 -39.14
CA THR A 221 -20.85 -15.57 -37.85
C THR A 221 -21.58 -16.26 -36.71
N ILE A 222 -21.13 -17.46 -36.34
CA ILE A 222 -21.47 -18.04 -35.04
C ILE A 222 -20.89 -17.07 -33.98
N LEU A 223 -21.74 -16.61 -33.06
CA LEU A 223 -21.52 -15.58 -32.03
C LEU A 223 -21.90 -14.13 -32.40
N ALA A 224 -23.16 -13.92 -32.76
CA ALA A 224 -23.91 -12.77 -32.24
C ALA A 224 -25.41 -13.11 -32.20
N VAL A 225 -25.82 -13.92 -31.22
CA VAL A 225 -27.22 -13.89 -30.78
C VAL A 225 -27.47 -12.51 -30.21
N ARG A 226 -28.01 -11.60 -31.04
CA ARG A 226 -28.66 -10.39 -30.57
C ARG A 226 -30.13 -10.74 -30.39
N SER A 227 -30.45 -11.33 -29.24
CA SER A 227 -31.84 -11.43 -28.82
C SER A 227 -32.35 -10.00 -28.61
N TYR A 228 -33.29 -9.57 -29.46
CA TYR A 228 -34.14 -8.44 -29.12
C TYR A 228 -35.08 -8.92 -28.03
N GLY A 229 -34.60 -8.85 -26.78
CA GLY A 229 -35.43 -9.03 -25.61
C GLY A 229 -36.34 -7.82 -25.46
N GLU A 230 -37.62 -8.06 -25.68
CA GLU A 230 -38.74 -7.26 -25.21
C GLU A 230 -38.47 -6.78 -23.77
N ASN A 231 -38.24 -5.48 -23.59
CA ASN A 231 -38.20 -4.83 -22.28
C ASN A 231 -38.66 -3.39 -22.42
N GLN A 232 -39.82 -3.12 -21.81
CA GLN A 232 -40.40 -1.80 -21.62
C GLN A 232 -39.46 -0.95 -20.73
N GLY A 233 -39.00 0.20 -21.23
CA GLY A 233 -38.16 1.18 -20.50
C GLY A 233 -37.41 2.12 -21.47
N PRO A 234 -37.13 3.40 -21.10
CA PRO A 234 -36.78 4.44 -22.07
C PRO A 234 -35.40 4.18 -22.69
N ALA A 235 -35.40 4.02 -24.01
CA ALA A 235 -34.27 3.58 -24.81
C ALA A 235 -33.05 4.50 -24.67
N THR A 236 -31.97 3.97 -24.10
CA THR A 236 -30.63 4.55 -24.23
C THR A 236 -30.02 4.03 -25.53
N TYR A 237 -29.97 4.87 -26.56
CA TYR A 237 -29.49 4.48 -27.89
C TYR A 237 -27.96 4.19 -27.90
N PRO A 238 -27.50 3.13 -28.62
CA PRO A 238 -26.09 2.80 -28.75
C PRO A 238 -25.34 3.78 -29.69
N PRO A 239 -23.99 3.84 -29.65
CA PRO A 239 -23.22 4.79 -30.43
C PRO A 239 -23.28 4.49 -31.93
N MET A 240 -23.89 5.40 -32.69
CA MET A 240 -23.97 5.39 -34.16
C MET A 240 -22.58 5.41 -34.80
N SER A 241 -22.13 4.26 -35.28
CA SER A 241 -21.19 4.17 -36.41
C SER A 241 -21.98 4.02 -37.70
N ALA A 242 -22.65 5.09 -38.13
CA ALA A 242 -23.40 5.13 -39.39
C ALA A 242 -22.99 6.35 -40.20
N LYS A 243 -22.54 6.13 -41.44
CA LYS A 243 -22.55 7.15 -42.49
C LYS A 243 -24.01 7.28 -42.95
N SER A 244 -24.82 7.99 -42.17
CA SER A 244 -26.18 8.35 -42.58
C SER A 244 -26.09 9.47 -43.62
N THR A 245 -26.19 9.12 -44.90
CA THR A 245 -26.57 10.09 -45.95
C THR A 245 -28.06 10.29 -45.82
N ILE A 246 -28.48 11.46 -45.35
CA ILE A 246 -29.89 11.86 -45.38
C ILE A 246 -30.17 12.26 -46.83
N MET A 247 -30.71 11.35 -47.63
CA MET A 247 -31.33 11.70 -48.90
C MET A 247 -32.62 12.47 -48.58
N THR A 248 -32.62 13.78 -48.77
CA THR A 248 -33.87 14.55 -48.85
C THR A 248 -34.30 14.54 -50.32
N GLU A 249 -35.19 13.61 -50.68
CA GLU A 249 -35.92 13.69 -51.94
C GLU A 249 -37.20 14.50 -51.76
N GLY A 250 -37.49 15.34 -52.75
CA GLY A 250 -38.85 15.64 -53.22
C GLY A 250 -39.64 16.74 -52.52
N VAL A 251 -39.50 17.97 -53.04
CA VAL A 251 -40.67 18.79 -53.42
C VAL A 251 -40.48 19.19 -54.88
#